data_AF-A0A836TJ87-F1
#
_entry.id   AF-A0A836TJ87-F1
#
_cell.length_a   1.000
_cell.length_b   1.000
_cell.length_c   1.000
_cell.angle_alpha   90.00
_cell.angle_beta   90.00
_cell.angle_gamma   90.00
#
_symmetry.space_group_name_H-M   'P 1'
#
loop_
_entity.id
_entity.type
_entity.pdbx_description
1 polymer ?
#
loop_
_entity_poly.entity_id
_entity_poly.type
_entity_poly.pdbx_seq_one_letter_code
_entity_poly.pdbx_strand_id
1 'polypeptide(L)'
;AAGTYKATHKGAELLTADPSWSVQVAYFPYIDGGKKRGELPEFEIGYRIFLNGVVSDLQVDYGQFEVSGALDELEILPDPGC
;
A
#
# COMPACT_ATOMS: atom_id res chain seq x y z
N ALA A 1 2.30 -8.86 12.52
CA ALA A 1 2.51 -10.26 12.13
C ALA A 1 2.79 -10.28 10.64
N ALA A 2 3.89 -10.89 10.19
CA ALA A 2 4.17 -11.03 8.77
C ALA A 2 3.07 -11.94 8.17
N GLY A 3 2.16 -11.36 7.39
CA GLY A 3 1.11 -12.11 6.73
C GLY A 3 1.73 -12.93 5.60
N THR A 4 1.32 -14.18 5.43
CA THR A 4 1.72 -14.97 4.25
C THR A 4 1.08 -14.36 3.01
N TYR A 5 1.89 -14.01 2.00
CA TYR A 5 1.42 -13.56 0.70
C TYR A 5 1.25 -14.77 -0.22
N LYS A 6 0.13 -14.85 -0.95
CA LYS A 6 -0.10 -15.93 -1.94
C LYS A 6 0.30 -15.45 -3.32
N ALA A 7 1.40 -15.98 -3.85
CA ALA A 7 1.77 -15.80 -5.24
C ALA A 7 0.71 -16.41 -6.15
N THR A 8 -0.09 -15.55 -6.77
CA THR A 8 -1.17 -15.92 -7.70
C THR A 8 -0.93 -15.36 -9.10
N HIS A 9 0.14 -14.57 -9.25
CA HIS A 9 0.44 -13.72 -10.39
C HIS A 9 1.91 -13.88 -10.80
N LYS A 10 2.24 -13.54 -12.04
CA LYS A 10 3.61 -13.69 -12.57
C LYS A 10 4.59 -12.83 -11.77
N GLY A 11 5.70 -13.41 -11.32
CA GLY A 11 6.76 -12.73 -10.55
C GLY A 11 6.47 -12.61 -9.05
N ALA A 12 5.27 -12.96 -8.62
CA ALA A 12 4.81 -12.78 -7.24
C ALA A 12 5.44 -13.79 -6.26
N GLU A 13 6.07 -14.86 -6.78
CA GLU A 13 6.83 -15.86 -6.02
C GLU A 13 7.94 -15.26 -5.16
N LEU A 14 8.56 -14.17 -5.61
CA LEU A 14 9.63 -13.48 -4.88
C LEU A 14 9.11 -12.81 -3.60
N LEU A 15 7.83 -12.44 -3.58
CA LEU A 15 7.20 -11.80 -2.44
C LEU A 15 6.79 -12.81 -1.35
N THR A 16 6.80 -14.11 -1.65
CA THR A 16 6.36 -15.14 -0.68
C THR A 16 7.37 -15.38 0.45
N ALA A 17 8.65 -15.13 0.18
CA ALA A 17 9.74 -15.29 1.14
C ALA A 17 10.09 -14.00 1.89
N ASP A 18 9.70 -12.84 1.37
CA ASP A 18 10.07 -11.55 1.93
C ASP A 18 9.17 -11.15 3.11
N PRO A 19 9.75 -10.65 4.22
CA PRO A 19 8.97 -10.02 5.28
C PRO A 19 8.10 -8.89 4.74
N SER A 20 6.89 -8.77 5.27
CA SER A 20 5.95 -7.72 4.88
C SER A 20 5.16 -7.17 6.06
N TRP A 21 4.67 -5.94 5.90
CA TRP A 21 3.88 -5.21 6.88
C TRP A 21 2.61 -4.66 6.24
N SER A 22 1.50 -4.75 6.96
CA SER A 22 0.28 -4.02 6.64
C SER A 22 0.40 -2.61 7.19
N VAL A 23 0.22 -1.62 6.33
CA VAL A 23 0.33 -0.20 6.65
C VAL A 23 -1.00 0.48 6.33
N GLN A 24 -1.42 1.38 7.22
CA GLN A 24 -2.55 2.28 7.02
C GLN A 24 -2.05 3.71 7.21
N VAL A 25 -2.35 4.59 6.25
CA VAL A 25 -1.99 6.01 6.29
C VAL A 25 -3.24 6.83 6.10
N ALA A 26 -3.51 7.74 7.04
CA ALA A 26 -4.66 8.65 6.99
C ALA A 26 -4.18 10.08 6.75
N TYR A 27 -4.73 10.74 5.73
CA TYR A 27 -4.38 12.11 5.36
C TYR A 27 -5.43 13.08 5.88
N PHE A 28 -5.01 14.04 6.71
CA PHE A 28 -5.87 15.07 7.26
C PHE A 28 -5.60 16.41 6.57
N PRO A 29 -6.64 17.17 6.19
CA PRO A 29 -6.47 18.45 5.54
C PRO A 29 -5.81 19.46 6.49
N TYR A 30 -4.88 20.25 5.96
CA TYR A 30 -4.31 21.38 6.69
C TYR A 30 -5.31 22.54 6.71
N ILE A 31 -5.64 23.06 7.90
CA ILE A 31 -6.61 24.16 8.05
C ILE A 31 -5.96 25.32 8.81
N ASP A 32 -5.77 26.45 8.13
CA ASP A 32 -5.39 27.71 8.75
C ASP A 32 -6.58 28.35 9.49
N GLY A 33 -6.34 28.83 10.72
CA GLY A 33 -7.28 29.74 11.40
C GLY A 33 -8.26 29.15 12.42
N GLY A 34 -7.93 28.03 13.07
CA GLY A 34 -8.57 27.62 14.34
C GLY A 34 -10.02 27.13 14.25
N LYS A 35 -10.60 27.02 13.04
CA LYS A 35 -11.87 26.32 12.85
C LYS A 35 -11.62 24.81 12.86
N LYS A 36 -11.94 24.18 13.99
CA LYS A 36 -12.11 22.72 14.03
C LYS A 36 -13.19 22.33 13.03
N ARG A 37 -12.82 21.68 11.93
CA ARG A 37 -13.57 20.50 11.48
C ARG A 37 -12.82 19.67 10.45
N GLY A 38 -12.58 18.44 10.87
CA GLY A 38 -12.08 17.30 10.13
C GLY A 38 -11.54 16.29 11.13
N GLU A 39 -12.38 15.75 12.03
CA GLU A 39 -11.98 14.60 12.87
C GLU A 39 -11.76 13.34 12.03
N LEU A 40 -12.28 13.36 10.80
CA LEU A 40 -12.14 12.32 9.80
C LEU A 40 -11.04 12.70 8.80
N PRO A 41 -10.26 11.72 8.31
CA PRO A 41 -9.34 11.95 7.22
C PRO A 41 -10.06 12.33 5.93
N GLU A 42 -9.37 13.08 5.05
CA GLU A 42 -9.84 13.37 3.70
C GLU A 42 -9.78 12.12 2.82
N PHE A 43 -8.72 11.34 2.98
CA PHE A 43 -8.59 10.01 2.39
C PHE A 43 -7.64 9.15 3.23
N GLU A 44 -7.80 7.84 3.10
CA GLU A 44 -6.94 6.84 3.71
C GLU A 44 -6.34 5.92 2.65
N ILE A 45 -5.12 5.47 2.89
CA ILE A 45 -4.43 4.51 2.05
C ILE A 45 -4.03 3.31 2.91
N GLY A 46 -4.55 2.14 2.55
CA GLY A 46 -4.14 0.85 3.09
C GLY A 46 -3.29 0.10 2.07
N TYR A 47 -2.18 -0.48 2.48
CA TYR A 47 -1.38 -1.35 1.61
C TYR A 47 -0.48 -2.29 2.40
N ARG A 48 -0.02 -3.36 1.73
CA ARG A 48 1.08 -4.19 2.21
C ARG A 48 2.38 -3.75 1.56
N ILE A 49 3.42 -3.53 2.35
CA ILE A 49 4.78 -3.26 1.86
C ILE A 49 5.72 -4.40 2.24
N PHE A 50 6.52 -4.84 1.27
CA PHE A 50 7.57 -5.86 1.45
C PHE A 50 8.91 -5.19 1.77
N LEU A 51 9.85 -5.96 2.36
CA LEU A 51 11.18 -5.47 2.71
C LEU A 51 11.93 -4.81 1.53
N ASN A 52 11.73 -5.31 0.33
CA ASN A 52 12.31 -4.80 -0.91
C ASN A 52 11.61 -3.52 -1.46
N GLY A 53 10.56 -3.03 -0.79
CA GLY A 53 9.81 -1.83 -1.16
C GLY A 53 8.65 -2.07 -2.14
N VAL A 54 8.43 -3.31 -2.61
CA VAL A 54 7.26 -3.64 -3.43
C VAL A 54 5.98 -3.49 -2.59
N VAL A 55 4.90 -3.04 -3.23
CA VAL A 55 3.59 -2.85 -2.59
C VAL A 55 2.56 -3.79 -3.22
N SER A 56 1.73 -4.40 -2.39
CA SER A 56 0.54 -5.17 -2.80
C SER A 56 -0.68 -4.77 -1.98
N ASP A 57 -1.85 -5.29 -2.37
CA ASP A 57 -3.11 -5.14 -1.64
C ASP A 57 -3.47 -3.67 -1.38
N LEU A 58 -3.34 -2.82 -2.41
CA LEU A 58 -3.60 -1.39 -2.30
C LEU A 58 -5.10 -1.14 -2.13
N GLN A 59 -5.45 -0.30 -1.17
CA GLN A 59 -6.79 0.25 -0.98
C GLN A 59 -6.66 1.75 -0.75
N VAL A 60 -7.45 2.53 -1.48
CA VAL A 60 -7.54 3.98 -1.31
C VAL A 60 -9.00 4.32 -1.03
N ASP A 61 -9.27 4.78 0.19
CA ASP A 61 -10.61 5.19 0.63
C ASP A 61 -10.73 6.70 0.54
N TYR A 62 -11.61 7.18 -0.35
CA TYR A 62 -11.93 8.60 -0.53
C TYR A 62 -13.20 9.02 0.28
N GLY A 63 -13.66 8.16 1.19
CA GLY A 63 -14.84 8.34 2.03
C GLY A 63 -16.16 8.01 1.35
N GLN A 64 -16.32 8.32 0.07
CA GLN A 64 -17.54 8.01 -0.70
C GLN A 64 -17.44 6.75 -1.56
N PHE A 65 -16.21 6.40 -1.92
CA PHE A 65 -15.88 5.21 -2.70
C PHE A 65 -14.46 4.78 -2.37
N GLU A 66 -14.19 3.50 -2.59
CA GLU A 66 -12.86 2.92 -2.43
C GLU A 66 -12.35 2.48 -3.80
N VAL A 67 -11.04 2.65 -4.02
CA VAL A 67 -10.31 2.07 -5.14
C VAL A 67 -9.38 0.99 -4.61
N SER A 68 -9.59 -0.25 -5.05
CA SER A 68 -8.71 -1.36 -4.70
C SER A 68 -7.78 -1.69 -5.89
N GLY A 69 -6.50 -1.89 -5.61
CA GLY A 69 -5.47 -2.28 -6.56
C GLY A 69 -4.87 -3.63 -6.19
N ALA A 70 -5.03 -4.61 -7.08
CA ALA A 70 -4.36 -5.91 -6.98
C ALA A 70 -3.12 -5.93 -7.88
N LEU A 71 -2.01 -6.43 -7.34
CA LEU A 71 -0.80 -6.66 -8.13
C LEU A 71 -1.01 -7.85 -9.08
N ASP A 72 -1.03 -7.58 -10.38
CA ASP A 72 -1.32 -8.57 -11.44
C ASP A 72 -0.05 -9.14 -12.10
N GLU A 73 1.03 -8.36 -12.21
CA GLU A 73 2.30 -8.81 -12.76
C GLU A 73 3.45 -8.05 -12.09
N LEU A 74 4.51 -8.78 -11.74
CA LEU A 74 5.76 -8.24 -11.24
C LEU A 74 6.91 -8.70 -12.16
N GLU A 75 7.57 -7.75 -12.82
CA GLU A 75 8.77 -8.01 -13.62
C GLU A 75 10.02 -7.55 -12.87
N ILE A 76 10.98 -8.45 -12.71
CA ILE A 76 12.27 -8.12 -12.10
C ILE A 76 13.23 -7.66 -13.17
N LEU A 77 13.75 -6.45 -12.96
CA LEU A 77 14.79 -5.90 -13.81
C LEU A 77 16.17 -6.43 -13.40
N PRO A 78 17.10 -6.59 -14.36
CA PRO A 78 18.48 -6.94 -14.05
C PRO A 78 19.13 -5.91 -13.13
N ASP A 79 20.02 -6.38 -12.25
CA ASP A 79 20.84 -5.50 -11.42
C ASP A 79 21.70 -4.56 -12.32
N PRO A 80 21.59 -3.23 -12.18
CA PRO A 80 22.36 -2.29 -12.98
C PRO A 80 23.85 -2.28 -12.64
N GLY A 81 24.30 -2.95 -11.57
CA GLY A 81 25.72 -3.16 -11.26
C GLY A 81 26.51 -1.88 -10.97
N CYS A 82 25.85 -0.84 -10.48
CA CYS A 82 26.44 0.46 -10.17
C CYS A 82 27.51 0.40 -9.07
#